data_AF-A0A2E0XQK3-F1
#
_entry.id   AF-A0A2E0XQK3-F1
#
_cell.length_a   1.000
_cell.length_b   1.000
_cell.length_c   1.000
_cell.angle_alpha   90.00
_cell.angle_beta   90.00
_cell.angle_gamma   90.00
#
_symmetry.space_group_name_H-M   'P 1'
#
loop_
_entity.id
_entity.type
_entity.pdbx_description
1 polymer ?
#
loop_
_entity_poly.entity_id
_entity_poly.type
_entity_poly.pdbx_seq_one_letter_code
_entity_poly.pdbx_strand_id
1 'polypeptide(L)' 'MAYVPSGNLLMDSQTDAISSLLPADQEVSKELFRAGSPQHEVFLSSFYIDRYTVTNAQD' A
#
# COMPACT_ATOMS: atom_id res chain seq x y z
N MET A 1 18.63 3.72 -2.43
CA MET A 1 17.62 3.15 -3.34
C MET A 1 17.71 1.62 -3.50
N ALA A 2 16.60 0.97 -3.83
CA ALA A 2 16.46 -0.45 -4.19
C ALA A 2 15.66 -0.57 -5.50
N TYR A 3 16.01 -1.57 -6.32
CA TYR A 3 15.34 -1.84 -7.59
C TYR A 3 14.06 -2.65 -7.36
N VAL A 4 12.96 -2.20 -7.94
CA VAL A 4 11.68 -2.91 -8.00
C VAL A 4 11.47 -3.36 -9.45
N PRO A 5 11.37 -4.68 -9.72
CA PRO A 5 11.17 -5.18 -11.06
C PRO A 5 9.76 -4.89 -11.58
N SER A 6 9.64 -4.76 -12.90
CA SER A 6 8.36 -4.61 -13.58
C SER A 6 7.47 -5.85 -13.40
N GLY A 7 6.16 -5.64 -13.31
CA GLY A 7 5.20 -6.73 -13.27
C GLY A 7 3.79 -6.26 -12.95
N ASN A 8 2.86 -7.22 -12.96
CA ASN A 8 1.51 -7.02 -12.49
C ASN A 8 1.44 -7.28 -10.99
N LEU A 9 0.67 -6.46 -10.29
CA LEU A 9 0.37 -6.60 -8.87
C LEU A 9 -1.10 -6.32 -8.60
N LEU A 10 -1.63 -6.92 -7.54
CA LEU A 10 -2.95 -6.57 -7.03
C LEU A 10 -2.81 -5.37 -6.10
N MET A 11 -3.34 -4.23 -6.54
CA MET A 11 -3.42 -3.01 -5.75
C MET A 11 -4.74 -3.00 -4.99
N ASP A 12 -4.76 -2.33 -3.82
CA ASP A 12 -5.91 -2.27 -2.92
C ASP A 12 -6.32 -3.64 -2.33
N SER A 13 -7.41 -3.66 -1.57
CA SER A 13 -7.88 -4.87 -0.86
C SER A 13 -9.37 -5.13 -1.07
N GLN A 14 -9.78 -6.36 -0.76
CA GLN A 14 -11.18 -6.76 -0.74
C GLN A 14 -11.86 -6.19 0.52
N THR A 15 -13.12 -5.79 0.40
CA THR A 15 -13.90 -5.20 1.51
C THR A 15 -13.99 -6.13 2.72
N ASP A 16 -14.08 -7.45 2.50
CA ASP A 16 -14.15 -8.44 3.56
C ASP A 16 -12.83 -8.55 4.33
N ALA A 17 -11.70 -8.46 3.62
CA ALA A 17 -10.37 -8.46 4.23
C ALA A 17 -10.10 -7.17 5.01
N ILE A 18 -10.61 -6.02 4.55
CA ILE A 18 -10.58 -4.77 5.33
C ILE A 18 -11.44 -4.91 6.58
N SER A 19 -12.64 -5.50 6.45
CA SER A 19 -13.60 -5.61 7.55
C SER A 19 -13.12 -6.51 8.69
N SER A 20 -12.26 -7.50 8.41
CA SER A 20 -11.66 -8.36 9.42
C SER A 20 -10.51 -7.71 10.20
N LEU A 21 -9.95 -6.60 9.72
CA LEU A 21 -8.87 -5.86 10.39
C LEU A 21 -9.39 -4.85 11.43
N LEU A 22 -10.59 -4.32 11.23
CA LEU A 22 -11.19 -3.31 12.12
C LEU A 22 -11.43 -3.78 13.56
N PRO A 23 -11.77 -5.05 13.83
CA PRO A 23 -11.86 -5.54 15.21
C PRO A 23 -10.49 -5.63 15.90
N ALA A 24 -9.39 -5.68 15.14
CA ALA A 24 -8.04 -5.83 15.68
C ALA A 24 -7.44 -4.50 16.17
N ASP A 25 -7.97 -3.37 15.68
CA ASP A 25 -7.51 -2.03 16.07
C ASP A 25 -8.71 -1.07 16.16
N GLN A 26 -9.08 -0.71 17.39
CA GLN A 26 -10.27 0.08 17.70
C GLN A 26 -10.13 1.55 17.27
N GLU A 27 -8.92 2.03 16.97
CA GLU A 27 -8.67 3.39 16.46
C GLU A 27 -8.80 3.49 14.94
N VAL A 28 -8.80 2.35 14.23
CA VAL A 28 -8.86 2.31 12.78
C VAL A 28 -10.32 2.31 12.31
N SER A 29 -10.75 3.45 11.76
CA SER A 29 -12.09 3.58 11.17
C SER A 29 -12.14 3.06 9.74
N LYS A 30 -13.32 2.57 9.32
CA LYS A 30 -13.59 2.15 7.92
C LYS A 30 -13.29 3.26 6.90
N GLU A 31 -13.37 4.51 7.31
CA GLU A 31 -13.18 5.67 6.44
C GLU A 31 -11.74 5.79 5.94
N LEU A 32 -10.76 5.31 6.72
CA LEU A 32 -9.35 5.26 6.31
C LEU A 32 -9.14 4.40 5.06
N PHE A 33 -9.99 3.40 4.84
CA PHE A 33 -9.90 2.49 3.70
C PHE A 33 -10.91 2.78 2.59
N ARG A 34 -11.62 3.92 2.65
CA ARG A 34 -12.68 4.24 1.67
C ARG A 34 -12.19 4.24 0.22
N ALA A 35 -10.93 4.60 -0.01
CA ALA A 35 -10.30 4.59 -1.33
C ALA A 35 -9.48 3.32 -1.63
N GLY A 36 -9.33 2.41 -0.66
CA GLY A 36 -8.50 1.20 -0.77
C GLY A 36 -9.27 -0.06 -1.20
N SER A 37 -10.42 0.12 -1.86
CA SER A 37 -11.24 -0.95 -2.43
C SER A 37 -12.01 -0.43 -3.66
N PRO A 38 -12.28 -1.27 -4.69
CA PRO A 38 -11.98 -2.70 -4.76
C PRO A 38 -10.54 -2.98 -5.20
N GLN A 39 -10.04 -4.16 -4.81
CA GLN A 39 -8.76 -4.68 -5.31
C GLN A 39 -8.81 -4.87 -6.84
N HIS A 40 -7.73 -4.48 -7.52
CA HIS A 40 -7.62 -4.56 -8.97
C HIS A 40 -6.15 -4.78 -9.40
N GLU A 41 -5.96 -5.32 -10.61
CA GLU A 41 -4.63 -5.57 -11.16
C GLU A 41 -4.04 -4.29 -11.78
N VAL A 42 -2.78 -4.00 -11.44
CA VAL A 42 -2.03 -2.85 -11.93
C VAL A 42 -0.68 -3.33 -12.46
N PHE A 43 -0.33 -2.90 -13.68
CA PHE A 43 1.02 -3.08 -14.21
C PHE A 43 1.92 -1.91 -13.77
N LEU A 44 3.07 -2.21 -13.18
CA LEU A 44 4.13 -1.24 -12.92
C LEU A 44 5.37 -1.56 -13.76
N SER A 45 5.90 -0.54 -14.42
CA SER A 45 7.24 -0.59 -15.01
C SER A 45 8.31 -0.60 -13.91
N SER A 46 9.49 -1.15 -14.22
CA SER A 46 10.60 -1.18 -13.26
C SER A 46 11.00 0.22 -12.79
N PHE A 47 11.29 0.36 -11.51
CA PHE A 47 11.71 1.64 -10.92
C PHE A 47 12.65 1.43 -9.73
N TYR A 48 13.23 2.53 -9.23
CA TYR A 48 14.00 2.53 -7.99
C TYR A 48 13.25 3.30 -6.91
N ILE A 49 13.21 2.76 -5.70
CA ILE A 49 12.63 3.41 -4.52
C ILE A 49 13.67 3.53 -3.42
N ASP A 50 13.60 4.57 -2.59
CA ASP A 50 14.47 4.66 -1.43
C ASP A 50 14.24 3.51 -0.46
N ARG A 51 15.35 2.99 0.10
CA ARG A 51 15.30 1.88 1.07
C ARG A 51 14.82 2.35 2.44
N TYR A 52 15.03 3.63 2.71
CA TYR A 52 14.75 4.28 3.98
C TYR A 52 14.11 5.64 3.66
N THR A 53 13.22 6.10 4.55
CA THR A 53 12.68 7.45 4.45
C THR A 53 13.80 8.48 4.49
N VAL A 54 13.66 9.55 3.70
CA VAL A 54 14.60 10.67 3.70
C VAL A 54 14.75 11.21 5.13
N THR A 55 16.00 11.43 5.53
CA THR A 55 16.34 11.94 6.87
C THR A 55 16.76 13.40 6.80
N ASN A 56 16.65 14.13 7.92
CA ASN A 56 17.05 15.53 8.01
C ASN A 56 18.54 15.78 7.67
N ALA A 57 19.38 14.74 7.68
CA ALA A 57 20.81 14.83 7.36
C ALA A 57 21.11 14.71 5.86
N GLN A 58 20.10 14.48 5.01
CA GLN A 58 20.25 14.62 3.56
C GLN A 58 20.11 16.11 3.20
N ASP A 59 21.27 16.77 3.06
CA ASP A 59 21.44 18.06 2.37
C ASP A 59 21.64 17.86 0.86
#